data_AF-A0A7Y9F3P4-F1
#
_entry.id   AF-A0A7Y9F3P4-F1
#
_cell.length_a   1.000
_cell.length_b   1.000
_cell.length_c   1.000
_cell.angle_alpha   90.00
_cell.angle_beta   90.00
_cell.angle_gamma   90.00
#
_symmetry.space_group_name_H-M   'P 1'
#
loop_
_entity.id
_entity.type
_entity.pdbx_description
1 polymer ?
#
loop_
_entity_poly.entity_id
_entity_poly.type
_entity_poly.pdbx_seq_one_letter_code
_entity_poly.pdbx_strand_id
1 'polypeptide(L)'
;MSAPDHAPGALSEVDPFDLPEWLGEHDVTWSAGSGLRTGHRVSGLLAGDGEQEQHPCDLLAVDEAYPRPVLDDQSRSRAHLAWRHGQVLLLADEVSPLTLAVPGTAVDADLALDALSRLAKAVGASPEHYSVLLRIGRDAGPGRG
;
A
#
# COMPACT_ATOMS: atom_id res chain seq x y z
N MET A 1 -25.12 -27.04 11.02
CA MET A 1 -24.85 -25.59 10.90
C MET A 1 -23.40 -25.44 10.47
N SER A 2 -23.16 -25.44 9.16
CA SER A 2 -21.83 -25.13 8.62
C SER A 2 -21.59 -23.64 8.80
N ALA A 3 -20.40 -23.27 9.27
CA ALA A 3 -19.96 -21.88 9.33
C ALA A 3 -20.00 -21.25 7.93
N PRO A 4 -20.31 -19.95 7.80
CA PRO A 4 -20.20 -19.26 6.53
C PRO A 4 -18.73 -19.28 6.09
N ASP A 5 -18.49 -19.91 4.95
CA ASP A 5 -17.29 -19.76 4.15
C ASP A 5 -17.13 -18.27 3.86
N HIS A 6 -16.25 -17.59 4.59
CA HIS A 6 -15.93 -16.19 4.31
C HIS A 6 -15.18 -16.22 2.98
N ALA A 7 -15.89 -15.91 1.89
CA ALA A 7 -15.25 -15.45 0.68
C ALA A 7 -14.26 -14.35 1.10
N PRO A 8 -12.99 -14.40 0.69
CA PRO A 8 -12.04 -13.35 1.03
C PRO A 8 -12.64 -12.01 0.59
N GLY A 9 -12.65 -11.02 1.49
CA GLY A 9 -13.25 -9.71 1.27
C GLY A 9 -12.91 -9.17 -0.11
N ALA A 10 -13.92 -8.73 -0.85
CA ALA A 10 -13.77 -8.39 -2.26
C ALA A 10 -12.75 -7.26 -2.44
N LEU A 11 -11.61 -7.58 -3.02
CA LEU A 11 -10.64 -6.58 -3.47
C LEU A 11 -11.19 -5.87 -4.70
N SER A 12 -11.26 -4.54 -4.65
CA SER A 12 -11.68 -3.69 -5.77
C SER A 12 -10.54 -2.76 -6.18
N GLU A 13 -10.37 -2.54 -7.49
CA GLU A 13 -9.45 -1.51 -7.97
C GLU A 13 -9.99 -0.11 -7.64
N VAL A 14 -9.08 0.81 -7.31
CA VAL A 14 -9.39 2.21 -7.02
C VAL A 14 -8.89 3.07 -8.17
N ASP A 15 -9.76 3.94 -8.68
CA ASP A 15 -9.37 4.97 -9.64
C ASP A 15 -8.64 6.10 -8.88
N PRO A 16 -7.41 6.49 -9.27
CA PRO A 16 -6.73 7.64 -8.66
C PRO A 16 -7.54 8.94 -8.69
N PHE A 17 -8.44 9.12 -9.67
CA PHE A 17 -9.29 10.31 -9.79
C PHE A 17 -10.46 10.32 -8.79
N ASP A 18 -10.77 9.19 -8.16
CA ASP A 18 -11.77 9.10 -7.10
C ASP A 18 -11.18 9.38 -5.70
N LEU A 19 -9.85 9.56 -5.62
CA LEU A 19 -9.17 9.89 -4.37
C LEU A 19 -9.37 11.37 -3.97
N PRO A 20 -9.19 11.72 -2.69
CA PRO A 20 -9.27 13.11 -2.23
C PRO A 20 -8.37 14.06 -3.02
N GLU A 21 -8.93 15.20 -3.46
CA GLU A 21 -8.25 16.18 -4.32
C GLU A 21 -6.93 16.69 -3.75
N TRP A 22 -6.85 16.86 -2.43
CA TRP A 22 -5.67 17.37 -1.74
C TRP A 22 -4.40 16.51 -1.95
N LEU A 23 -4.56 15.22 -2.31
CA LEU A 23 -3.44 14.36 -2.66
C LEU A 23 -2.72 14.81 -3.94
N GLY A 24 -3.44 15.47 -4.86
CA GLY A 24 -2.88 16.03 -6.09
C GLY A 24 -2.29 17.43 -5.92
N GLU A 25 -2.64 18.13 -4.84
CA GLU A 25 -2.51 19.59 -4.74
C GLU A 25 -1.59 20.06 -3.60
N HIS A 26 -1.48 19.30 -2.51
CA HIS A 26 -0.75 19.68 -1.31
C HIS A 26 0.51 18.83 -1.10
N ASP A 27 1.38 19.24 -0.16
CA ASP A 27 2.43 18.38 0.36
C ASP A 27 1.80 17.23 1.15
N VAL A 28 2.24 15.99 0.89
CA VAL A 28 1.67 14.77 1.47
C VAL A 28 2.76 13.99 2.18
N THR A 29 2.53 13.65 3.45
CA THR A 29 3.37 12.71 4.19
C THR A 29 2.65 11.39 4.36
N TRP A 30 3.23 10.31 3.82
CA TRP A 30 2.82 8.96 4.19
C TRP A 30 3.58 8.51 5.44
N SER A 31 2.86 8.10 6.48
CA SER A 31 3.43 7.60 7.74
C SER A 31 3.15 6.12 7.92
N ALA A 32 4.21 5.33 8.13
CA ALA A 32 4.07 3.91 8.45
C ALA A 32 3.52 3.72 9.88
N GLY A 33 2.45 2.92 10.02
CA GLY A 33 1.88 2.54 11.32
C GLY A 33 2.78 1.59 12.12
N SER A 34 3.62 0.81 11.44
CA SER A 34 4.59 -0.11 12.03
C SER A 34 5.96 -0.03 11.31
N GLY A 35 6.94 -0.83 11.73
CA GLY A 35 8.18 -0.97 10.97
C GLY A 35 7.97 -1.71 9.64
N LEU A 36 8.81 -1.44 8.65
CA LEU A 36 8.60 -1.92 7.27
C LEU A 36 8.76 -3.44 7.07
N ARG A 37 9.40 -4.15 7.99
CA ARG A 37 9.69 -5.60 7.85
C ARG A 37 8.84 -6.50 8.75
N THR A 38 7.63 -6.07 9.08
CA THR A 38 6.71 -6.84 9.95
C THR A 38 5.85 -7.85 9.20
N GLY A 39 5.89 -7.88 7.85
CA GLY A 39 5.13 -8.82 7.02
C GLY A 39 4.96 -8.30 5.59
N HIS A 40 3.96 -8.85 4.87
CA HIS A 40 3.62 -8.47 3.51
C HIS A 40 2.73 -7.22 3.41
N ARG A 41 2.11 -6.78 4.51
CA ARG A 41 1.32 -5.55 4.58
C ARG A 41 1.94 -4.59 5.59
N VAL A 42 2.06 -3.33 5.21
CA VAL A 42 2.41 -2.23 6.11
C VAL A 42 1.25 -1.25 6.13
N SER A 43 0.59 -1.13 7.28
CA SER A 43 -0.45 -0.13 7.44
C SER A 43 0.12 1.27 7.44
N GLY A 44 -0.59 2.22 6.84
CA GLY A 44 -0.11 3.59 6.75
C GLY A 44 -1.21 4.64 6.65
N LEU A 45 -0.79 5.89 6.74
CA LEU A 45 -1.67 7.06 6.69
C LEU A 45 -1.03 8.13 5.81
N LEU A 46 -1.75 8.59 4.80
CA LEU A 46 -1.44 9.83 4.08
C LEU A 46 -1.99 10.99 4.91
N ALA A 47 -1.17 12.01 5.13
CA ALA A 47 -1.58 13.25 5.78
C ALA A 47 -1.10 14.46 4.96
N GLY A 48 -1.99 15.43 4.76
CA GLY A 48 -1.68 16.75 4.23
C GLY A 48 -1.41 17.77 5.35
N ASP A 49 -1.47 19.05 5.01
CA ASP A 49 -1.23 20.16 5.96
C ASP A 49 -2.44 20.39 6.88
N GLY A 50 -3.65 20.06 6.41
CA GLY A 50 -4.88 20.20 7.19
C GLY A 50 -5.11 19.05 8.17
N GLU A 51 -5.64 19.35 9.37
CA GLU A 51 -5.99 18.32 10.36
C GLU A 51 -7.03 17.29 9.84
N GLN A 52 -7.82 17.69 8.85
CA GLN A 52 -8.84 16.85 8.20
C GLN A 52 -8.32 16.14 6.94
N GLU A 53 -7.12 16.47 6.48
CA GLU A 53 -6.49 15.89 5.29
C GLU A 53 -5.77 14.61 5.68
N GLN A 54 -6.55 13.58 5.99
CA GLN A 54 -6.03 12.28 6.38
C GLN A 54 -6.73 11.18 5.59
N HIS A 55 -5.95 10.27 5.03
CA HIS A 55 -6.49 9.14 4.28
C HIS A 55 -5.67 7.86 4.56
N PRO A 56 -6.28 6.79 5.10
CA PRO A 56 -5.59 5.52 5.27
C PRO A 56 -5.06 5.01 3.95
N CYS A 57 -3.81 4.56 3.95
CA CYS A 57 -3.12 4.07 2.75
C CYS A 57 -2.11 3.00 3.16
N ASP A 58 -2.41 1.76 2.82
CA ASP A 58 -1.56 0.62 3.13
C ASP A 58 -0.59 0.32 1.97
N LEU A 59 0.53 -0.32 2.26
CA LEU A 59 1.40 -0.94 1.26
C LEU A 59 1.24 -2.46 1.35
N LEU A 60 1.10 -3.13 0.21
CA LEU A 60 0.90 -4.57 0.12
C LEU A 60 1.88 -5.24 -0.86
N ALA A 61 2.83 -5.99 -0.32
CA ALA A 61 3.72 -6.87 -1.05
C ALA A 61 2.95 -8.12 -1.54
N VAL A 62 2.86 -8.31 -2.86
CA VAL A 62 1.88 -9.22 -3.47
C VAL A 62 2.34 -10.66 -3.68
N ASP A 63 3.64 -10.95 -3.48
CA ASP A 63 4.23 -12.25 -3.78
C ASP A 63 4.27 -13.20 -2.56
N GLU A 64 3.85 -12.75 -1.38
CA GLU A 64 3.70 -13.64 -0.22
C GLU A 64 2.52 -14.59 -0.46
N ALA A 65 2.79 -15.89 -0.34
CA ALA A 65 1.84 -16.94 -0.66
C ALA A 65 1.66 -18.01 0.42
N TYR A 66 2.26 -17.81 1.60
CA TYR A 66 2.16 -18.72 2.72
C TYR A 66 1.41 -18.08 3.90
N PRO A 67 0.48 -18.79 4.57
CA PRO A 67 -0.05 -20.12 4.22
C PRO A 67 -1.03 -20.11 3.05
N ARG A 68 -1.45 -18.92 2.59
CA ARG A 68 -2.28 -18.71 1.39
C ARG A 68 -1.80 -17.47 0.63
N PRO A 69 -2.03 -17.39 -0.69
CA PRO A 69 -1.79 -16.18 -1.49
C PRO A 69 -2.45 -14.94 -0.89
N VAL A 70 -1.68 -13.85 -0.77
CA VAL A 70 -2.19 -12.53 -0.36
C VAL A 70 -3.13 -11.95 -1.40
N LEU A 71 -2.78 -12.09 -2.69
CA LEU A 71 -3.63 -11.75 -3.82
C LEU A 71 -3.83 -12.98 -4.71
N ASP A 72 -4.96 -13.02 -5.42
CA ASP A 72 -5.16 -13.96 -6.52
C ASP A 72 -4.15 -13.72 -7.67
N ASP A 73 -4.03 -14.71 -8.56
CA ASP A 73 -3.05 -14.67 -9.64
C ASP A 73 -3.28 -13.52 -10.63
N GLN A 74 -4.54 -13.14 -10.86
CA GLN A 74 -4.90 -12.06 -11.77
C GLN A 74 -4.47 -10.70 -11.20
N SER A 75 -4.78 -10.43 -9.93
CA SER A 75 -4.44 -9.19 -9.25
C SER A 75 -2.93 -9.08 -9.01
N ARG A 76 -2.27 -10.18 -8.69
CA ARG A 76 -0.80 -10.24 -8.63
C ARG A 76 -0.18 -9.90 -9.99
N SER A 77 -0.69 -10.49 -11.08
CA SER A 77 -0.20 -10.20 -12.44
C SER A 77 -0.40 -8.73 -12.83
N ARG A 78 -1.56 -8.14 -12.47
CA ARG A 78 -1.83 -6.71 -12.70
C ARG A 78 -0.88 -5.81 -11.91
N ALA A 79 -0.60 -6.13 -10.65
CA ALA A 79 0.35 -5.37 -9.83
C ALA A 79 1.75 -5.35 -10.47
N HIS A 80 2.22 -6.51 -10.94
CA HIS A 80 3.50 -6.61 -11.68
C HIS A 80 3.49 -5.82 -13.00
N LEU A 81 2.38 -5.86 -13.76
CA LEU A 81 2.25 -5.10 -15.00
C LEU A 81 2.24 -3.59 -14.76
N ALA A 82 1.42 -3.10 -13.83
CA ALA A 82 1.40 -1.69 -13.43
C ALA A 82 2.81 -1.24 -13.01
N TRP A 83 3.48 -2.06 -12.18
CA TRP A 83 4.83 -1.75 -11.74
C TRP A 83 5.84 -1.65 -12.88
N ARG A 84 5.79 -2.58 -13.85
CA ARG A 84 6.66 -2.52 -15.04
C ARG A 84 6.44 -1.26 -15.88
N HIS A 85 5.23 -0.72 -15.87
CA HIS A 85 4.86 0.49 -16.62
C HIS A 85 5.06 1.79 -15.83
N GLY A 86 5.75 1.76 -14.69
CA GLY A 86 5.99 2.97 -13.89
C GLY A 86 4.75 3.44 -13.12
N GLN A 87 3.74 2.57 -12.97
CA GLN A 87 2.50 2.81 -12.24
C GLN A 87 2.47 1.98 -10.96
N VAL A 88 1.47 2.20 -10.11
CA VAL A 88 1.17 1.38 -8.94
C VAL A 88 -0.30 0.99 -8.98
N LEU A 89 -0.60 -0.27 -8.68
CA LEU A 89 -1.98 -0.74 -8.65
C LEU A 89 -2.62 -0.33 -7.32
N LEU A 90 -3.74 0.39 -7.40
CA LEU A 90 -4.50 0.85 -6.23
C LEU A 90 -5.65 -0.12 -5.97
N LEU A 91 -5.77 -0.58 -4.73
CA LEU A 91 -6.79 -1.54 -4.30
C LEU A 91 -7.50 -1.01 -3.06
N ALA A 92 -8.76 -1.40 -2.88
CA ALA A 92 -9.51 -1.25 -1.65
C ALA A 92 -10.02 -2.62 -1.20
N ASP A 93 -10.12 -2.80 0.11
CA ASP A 93 -10.73 -3.97 0.74
C ASP A 93 -11.41 -3.57 2.07
N GLU A 94 -11.88 -4.57 2.82
CA GLU A 94 -12.55 -4.34 4.11
C GLU A 94 -11.62 -3.78 5.20
N VAL A 95 -10.30 -3.87 5.02
CA VAL A 95 -9.29 -3.44 5.99
C VAL A 95 -8.84 -2.00 5.70
N SER A 96 -8.63 -1.66 4.43
CA SER A 96 -8.19 -0.32 4.03
C SER A 96 -8.93 0.19 2.79
N PRO A 97 -9.39 1.45 2.80
CA PRO A 97 -9.98 2.10 1.63
C PRO A 97 -8.97 2.36 0.51
N LEU A 98 -7.67 2.34 0.80
CA LEU A 98 -6.61 2.48 -0.19
C LEU A 98 -5.40 1.61 0.19
N THR A 99 -4.93 0.83 -0.77
CA THR A 99 -3.78 -0.05 -0.65
C THR A 99 -2.96 0.02 -1.94
N LEU A 100 -1.67 0.30 -1.84
CA LEU A 100 -0.74 0.25 -2.96
C LEU A 100 -0.16 -1.16 -3.07
N ALA A 101 -0.52 -1.87 -4.14
CA ALA A 101 0.02 -3.20 -4.42
C ALA A 101 1.41 -3.08 -5.07
N VAL A 102 2.41 -3.65 -4.42
CA VAL A 102 3.83 -3.59 -4.82
C VAL A 102 4.40 -5.01 -5.03
N PRO A 103 5.26 -5.22 -6.04
CA PRO A 103 5.96 -6.49 -6.21
C PRO A 103 6.86 -6.84 -5.02
N GLY A 104 7.04 -8.14 -4.75
CA GLY A 104 7.87 -8.65 -3.65
C GLY A 104 7.06 -9.30 -2.53
N THR A 105 7.79 -9.84 -1.55
CA THR A 105 7.21 -10.54 -0.38
C THR A 105 7.21 -9.69 0.89
N ALA A 106 7.91 -8.56 0.87
CA ALA A 106 8.00 -7.61 1.97
C ALA A 106 8.21 -6.19 1.43
N VAL A 107 7.91 -5.18 2.23
CA VAL A 107 8.13 -3.78 1.91
C VAL A 107 9.42 -3.30 2.57
N ASP A 108 10.29 -2.63 1.83
CA ASP A 108 11.42 -1.90 2.38
C ASP A 108 11.32 -0.39 2.06
N ALA A 109 12.30 0.39 2.53
CA ALA A 109 12.26 1.84 2.41
C ALA A 109 12.25 2.29 0.94
N ASP A 110 13.04 1.63 0.10
CA ASP A 110 13.15 1.97 -1.33
C ASP A 110 11.83 1.63 -2.06
N LEU A 111 11.23 0.49 -1.74
CA LEU A 111 9.94 0.09 -2.31
C LEU A 111 8.81 1.02 -1.88
N ALA A 112 8.81 1.46 -0.61
CA ALA A 112 7.85 2.45 -0.13
C ALA A 112 8.01 3.79 -0.88
N LEU A 113 9.24 4.29 -1.02
CA LEU A 113 9.51 5.54 -1.74
C LEU A 113 9.08 5.45 -3.22
N ASP A 114 9.38 4.35 -3.92
CA ASP A 114 8.96 4.17 -5.33
C ASP A 114 7.42 4.06 -5.44
N ALA A 115 6.77 3.33 -4.53
CA ALA A 115 5.32 3.20 -4.51
C ALA A 115 4.61 4.55 -4.31
N LEU A 116 5.07 5.37 -3.35
CA LEU A 116 4.50 6.70 -3.09
C LEU A 116 4.82 7.67 -4.22
N SER A 117 6.02 7.58 -4.82
CA SER A 117 6.36 8.37 -6.02
C SER A 117 5.44 8.06 -7.21
N ARG A 118 4.97 6.81 -7.33
CA ARG A 118 4.01 6.40 -8.37
C ARG A 118 2.60 6.81 -8.04
N LEU A 119 2.20 6.77 -6.77
CA LEU A 119 0.92 7.32 -6.32
C LEU A 119 0.83 8.80 -6.65
N ALA A 120 1.85 9.60 -6.31
CA ALA A 120 1.92 11.02 -6.62
C ALA A 120 1.63 11.30 -8.10
N LYS A 121 2.31 10.58 -9.00
CA LYS A 121 2.09 10.68 -10.45
C LYS A 121 0.68 10.28 -10.87
N ALA A 122 0.09 9.26 -10.21
CA ALA A 122 -1.24 8.77 -10.54
C ALA A 122 -2.33 9.79 -10.19
N VAL A 123 -2.16 10.54 -9.10
CA VAL A 123 -3.08 11.63 -8.68
C VAL A 123 -2.73 12.99 -9.29
N GLY A 124 -1.73 13.04 -10.19
CA GLY A 124 -1.32 14.28 -10.87
C GLY A 124 -0.36 15.18 -10.08
N ALA A 125 0.09 14.76 -8.90
CA ALA A 125 1.09 15.46 -8.10
C ALA A 125 2.53 15.22 -8.58
N SER A 126 3.41 16.15 -8.23
CA SER A 126 4.86 15.94 -8.33
C SER A 126 5.35 15.08 -7.16
N PRO A 127 6.21 14.06 -7.38
CA PRO A 127 6.79 13.27 -6.30
C PRO A 127 7.59 14.09 -5.27
N GLU A 128 8.01 15.31 -5.61
CA GLU A 128 8.72 16.19 -4.67
C GLU A 128 7.82 16.72 -3.53
N HIS A 129 6.49 16.66 -3.72
CA HIS A 129 5.50 16.99 -2.68
C HIS A 129 5.22 15.80 -1.75
N TYR A 130 5.79 14.63 -2.02
CA TYR A 130 5.55 13.44 -1.22
C TYR A 130 6.74 13.11 -0.33
N SER A 131 6.44 12.93 0.96
CA SER A 131 7.40 12.51 1.98
C SER A 131 6.97 11.17 2.60
N VAL A 132 7.94 10.39 3.05
CA VAL A 132 7.70 9.09 3.70
C VAL A 132 8.31 9.13 5.10
N LEU A 133 7.48 8.97 6.12
CA LEU A 133 7.86 8.83 7.51
C LEU A 133 7.87 7.36 7.91
N LEU A 134 9.05 6.83 8.14
CA LEU A 134 9.27 5.42 8.45
C LEU A 134 9.57 5.20 9.92
N ARG A 135 8.98 4.16 10.50
CA ARG A 135 9.37 3.66 11.83
C ARG A 135 10.48 2.64 11.63
N ILE A 136 11.59 2.82 12.33
CA ILE A 136 12.75 1.91 12.23
C ILE A 136 12.36 0.47 12.61
N GLY A 137 11.36 0.29 13.48
CA GLY A 137 10.86 -1.03 13.89
C GLY A 137 11.94 -1.94 14.48
N ARG A 138 11.57 -3.16 14.88
CA ARG A 138 12.53 -4.23 15.11
C ARG A 138 12.38 -5.22 13.96
N ASP A 139 13.49 -5.60 13.34
CA ASP A 139 13.50 -6.77 12.47
C ASP A 139 12.96 -7.95 13.27
N ALA A 140 11.87 -8.55 12.82
CA ALA A 140 11.51 -9.90 13.22
C ALA A 140 12.47 -10.86 12.50
N GLY A 141 13.78 -10.74 12.77
CA GLY A 141 14.73 -11.79 12.45
C GLY A 141 14.29 -13.05 13.20
N PRO A 142 14.51 -14.26 12.64
CA PRO A 142 14.09 -15.50 13.28
C PRO A 142 14.75 -15.56 14.67
N GLY A 143 13.97 -15.33 15.71
CA GLY A 143 14.38 -15.51 17.07
C GLY A 143 14.74 -16.97 17.26
N ARG A 144 16.04 -17.27 17.30
CA ARG A 144 16.54 -18.47 17.97
C ARG A 144 16.32 -18.26 19.47
N GLY A 145 15.16 -18.71 19.95
CA GLY A 145 14.88 -19.00 21.35
C GLY A 145 14.81 -20.50 21.55
#